data_AF-A0A3D5D5T6-F1
#
_entry.id   AF-A0A3D5D5T6-F1
#
_cell.length_a   1.000
_cell.length_b   1.000
_cell.length_c   1.000
_cell.angle_alpha   90.00
_cell.angle_beta   90.00
_cell.angle_gamma   90.00
#
_symmetry.space_group_name_H-M   'P 1'
#
loop_
_entity.id
_entity.type
_entity.pdbx_description
1 polymer ?
#
loop_
_entity_poly.entity_id
_entity_poly.type
_entity_poly.pdbx_seq_one_letter_code
_entity_poly.pdbx_strand_id
1 'polypeptide(L)'
;MRSALHWVFAGFVLIGGCGTSDSPIKGQSKTPKPTPPKKILLAPKVQMVVYDFDQTLPVIHVFHKTRGAREVSQLDDAFFVEAFGGPERISRLKKHFGKLSKNGTTCLIVSYGFTDVIKESLERVGLADYFDNANIHGRDSASLTRHRGAKHKLIAEEMSKRNFSKDQVIFVDDDLRNIEACIEAKICRTMHVAKRSGLTELQLDTLEKLK
;
A
#
# COMPACT_ATOMS: atom_id res chain seq x y z
N MET A 1 4.80 38.30 24.72
CA MET A 1 5.85 39.28 24.34
C MET A 1 5.67 39.62 22.87
N ARG A 2 5.82 40.90 22.54
CA ARG A 2 5.48 41.57 21.27
C ARG A 2 6.25 40.99 20.07
N SER A 3 5.58 40.85 18.92
CA SER A 3 5.76 41.76 17.78
C SER A 3 5.27 41.13 16.47
N ALA A 4 4.36 41.85 15.82
CA ALA A 4 3.99 41.69 14.42
C ALA A 4 5.06 42.35 13.53
N LEU A 5 5.29 41.81 12.34
CA LEU A 5 5.99 42.51 11.27
C LEU A 5 5.25 42.27 9.94
N HIS A 6 4.60 43.33 9.47
CA HIS A 6 4.09 43.47 8.11
C HIS A 6 5.27 43.77 7.18
N TRP A 7 5.26 43.17 5.98
CA TRP A 7 6.00 43.72 4.84
C TRP A 7 5.04 43.98 3.70
N VAL A 8 4.89 45.26 3.39
CA VAL A 8 4.32 45.81 2.16
C VAL A 8 5.51 46.07 1.23
N PHE A 9 5.39 45.69 -0.04
CA PHE A 9 6.19 46.32 -1.10
C PHE A 9 5.31 46.66 -2.30
N ALA A 10 5.21 47.98 -2.52
CA ALA A 10 4.94 48.63 -3.80
C ALA A 10 5.95 48.11 -4.85
N GLY A 11 5.61 47.93 -6.13
CA GLY A 11 4.96 48.91 -6.99
C GLY A 11 6.04 49.73 -7.70
N PHE A 12 6.42 49.34 -8.91
CA PHE A 12 7.14 50.21 -9.84
C PHE A 12 6.65 49.97 -11.27
N VAL A 13 6.12 51.05 -11.85
CA VAL A 13 5.78 51.26 -13.25
C VAL A 13 6.86 52.17 -13.84
N LEU A 14 7.45 51.80 -14.97
CA LEU A 14 8.11 52.70 -15.94
C LEU A 14 7.90 52.08 -17.34
N ILE A 15 7.02 52.64 -18.17
CA ILE A 15 7.21 53.69 -19.19
C ILE A 15 8.22 53.30 -20.30
N GLY A 16 7.66 53.07 -21.49
CA GLY A 16 8.00 53.78 -22.73
C GLY A 16 9.35 53.51 -23.41
N GLY A 17 9.28 52.97 -24.63
CA GLY A 17 10.39 52.97 -25.58
C GLY A 17 9.92 52.59 -26.98
N CYS A 18 9.56 53.59 -27.77
CA CYS A 18 9.30 53.48 -29.20
C CYS A 18 10.66 53.52 -29.93
N GLY A 19 10.94 52.55 -30.79
CA GLY A 19 12.19 52.47 -31.55
C GLY A 19 11.99 51.63 -32.80
N THR A 20 11.82 52.30 -33.93
CA THR A 20 11.86 51.73 -35.28
C THR A 20 13.30 51.57 -35.74
N SER A 21 13.71 50.37 -36.10
CA SER A 21 14.89 50.14 -36.95
C SER A 21 14.74 48.84 -37.72
N ASP A 22 14.48 48.99 -39.02
CA ASP A 22 14.53 47.91 -40.00
C ASP A 22 15.96 47.39 -40.15
N SER A 23 16.11 46.07 -40.14
CA SER A 23 17.29 45.38 -40.68
C SER A 23 16.92 43.97 -41.14
N PRO A 24 17.42 43.51 -42.31
CA PRO A 24 16.99 42.26 -42.91
C PRO A 24 17.83 41.09 -42.40
N ILE A 25 17.26 40.23 -41.57
CA ILE A 25 17.88 38.96 -41.16
C ILE A 25 17.44 37.86 -42.12
N LYS A 26 18.33 37.49 -43.05
CA LYS A 26 18.31 36.19 -43.74
C LYS A 26 18.56 35.08 -42.71
N GLY A 27 17.49 34.59 -42.08
CA GLY A 27 17.50 33.42 -41.22
C GLY A 27 17.03 32.20 -41.99
N GLN A 28 17.95 31.30 -42.34
CA GLN A 28 17.62 29.97 -42.84
C GLN A 28 16.72 29.25 -41.82
N SER A 29 15.49 28.93 -42.24
CA SER A 29 14.57 28.03 -41.55
C SER A 29 15.23 26.66 -41.38
N LYS A 30 15.85 26.43 -40.23
CA LYS A 30 16.23 25.09 -39.78
C LYS A 30 14.96 24.45 -39.22
N THR A 31 14.37 23.56 -40.00
CA THR A 31 13.30 22.69 -39.53
C THR A 31 13.76 21.98 -38.24
N PRO A 32 12.97 22.03 -37.15
CA PRO A 32 13.33 21.37 -35.91
C PRO A 32 13.46 19.87 -36.16
N LYS A 33 14.63 19.30 -35.86
CA LYS A 33 14.85 17.86 -35.93
C LYS A 33 13.77 17.16 -35.08
N PRO A 34 13.11 16.12 -35.60
CA PRO A 34 12.10 15.39 -34.86
C PRO A 34 12.74 14.83 -33.58
N THR A 35 12.23 15.29 -32.43
CA THR A 35 12.60 14.73 -31.13
C THR A 35 12.34 13.23 -31.14
N PRO A 36 13.29 12.39 -30.71
CA PRO A 36 13.07 10.95 -30.62
C PRO A 36 11.82 10.68 -29.77
N PRO A 37 10.99 9.70 -30.15
CA PRO A 37 9.76 9.38 -29.42
C PRO A 37 10.13 9.10 -27.97
N LYS A 38 9.54 9.87 -27.04
CA LYS A 38 9.67 9.61 -25.60
C LYS A 38 9.27 8.16 -25.37
N LYS A 39 10.20 7.31 -24.93
CA LYS A 39 9.87 5.97 -24.43
C LYS A 39 8.81 6.13 -23.37
N ILE A 40 7.60 5.62 -23.64
CA ILE A 40 6.53 5.53 -22.66
C ILE A 40 7.00 4.49 -21.65
N LEU A 41 7.56 4.94 -20.53
CA LEU A 41 7.85 4.09 -19.39
C LEU A 41 6.50 3.69 -18.81
N LEU A 42 6.08 2.45 -19.05
CA LEU A 42 4.93 1.87 -18.37
C LEU A 42 5.20 1.90 -16.87
N ALA A 43 4.18 2.25 -16.09
CA ALA A 43 4.29 2.21 -14.63
C ALA A 43 4.71 0.78 -14.19
N PRO A 44 5.57 0.64 -13.17
CA PRO A 44 5.99 -0.67 -12.70
C PRO A 44 4.81 -1.50 -12.21
N LYS A 45 4.73 -2.74 -12.68
CA LYS A 45 3.77 -3.75 -12.21
C LYS A 45 3.94 -4.01 -10.72
N VAL A 46 2.85 -4.10 -9.97
CA VAL A 46 2.89 -4.54 -8.57
C VAL A 46 3.18 -6.04 -8.50
N GLN A 47 4.26 -6.38 -7.79
CA GLN A 47 4.73 -7.74 -7.58
C GLN A 47 4.43 -8.28 -6.18
N MET A 48 4.18 -7.40 -5.20
CA MET A 48 3.82 -7.81 -3.84
C MET A 48 2.72 -6.93 -3.25
N VAL A 49 1.72 -7.57 -2.64
CA VAL A 49 0.75 -6.90 -1.78
C VAL A 49 1.00 -7.35 -0.34
N VAL A 50 1.18 -6.38 0.54
CA VAL A 50 1.32 -6.60 1.97
C VAL A 50 0.02 -6.19 2.65
N TYR A 51 -0.56 -7.09 3.42
CA TYR A 51 -1.79 -6.86 4.16
C TYR A 51 -1.50 -6.80 5.66
N ASP A 52 -2.13 -5.87 6.36
CA ASP A 52 -2.50 -6.14 7.74
C ASP A 52 -3.58 -7.22 7.82
N PHE A 53 -3.77 -7.78 9.01
CA PHE A 53 -4.79 -8.78 9.25
C PHE A 53 -6.07 -8.16 9.78
N ASP A 54 -6.14 -7.88 11.08
CA ASP A 54 -7.34 -7.41 11.78
C ASP A 54 -8.00 -6.21 11.09
N GLN A 55 -9.33 -6.22 10.94
CA GLN A 55 -10.07 -5.12 10.30
C GLN A 55 -9.66 -4.76 8.84
N THR A 56 -8.75 -5.54 8.25
CA THR A 56 -8.26 -5.43 6.87
C THR A 56 -8.70 -6.64 6.05
N LEU A 57 -8.31 -7.85 6.46
CA LEU A 57 -8.81 -9.10 5.87
C LEU A 57 -10.10 -9.56 6.57
N PRO A 58 -10.15 -9.81 7.90
CA PRO A 58 -11.41 -9.94 8.61
C PRO A 58 -12.12 -8.58 8.72
N VAL A 59 -13.43 -8.61 8.99
CA VAL A 59 -14.23 -7.39 9.22
C VAL A 59 -14.22 -6.95 10.68
N ILE A 60 -13.64 -7.76 11.56
CA ILE A 60 -13.49 -7.49 13.00
C ILE A 60 -12.03 -7.53 13.43
N HIS A 61 -11.77 -7.09 14.66
CA HIS A 61 -10.49 -7.25 15.33
C HIS A 61 -10.45 -8.59 16.07
N VAL A 62 -10.06 -9.66 15.37
CA VAL A 62 -9.91 -11.03 15.89
C VAL A 62 -9.06 -11.03 17.15
N PHE A 63 -7.91 -10.34 17.16
CA PHE A 63 -7.06 -10.26 18.35
C PHE A 63 -7.80 -9.76 19.60
N HIS A 64 -8.67 -8.75 19.49
CA HIS A 64 -9.46 -8.28 20.63
C HIS A 64 -10.57 -9.26 21.00
N LYS A 65 -11.22 -9.88 20.02
CA LYS A 65 -12.29 -10.86 20.26
C LYS A 65 -11.79 -12.12 20.96
N THR A 66 -10.56 -12.51 20.68
CA THR A 66 -9.88 -13.62 21.36
C THR A 66 -9.16 -13.18 22.64
N ARG A 67 -9.27 -11.89 23.02
CA ARG A 67 -8.56 -11.29 24.18
C ARG A 67 -7.04 -11.50 24.14
N GLY A 68 -6.47 -11.55 22.95
CA GLY A 68 -5.05 -11.83 22.75
C GLY A 68 -4.66 -13.28 23.08
N ALA A 69 -5.59 -14.24 23.02
CA ALA A 69 -5.25 -15.65 23.09
C ALA A 69 -4.28 -16.01 21.96
N ARG A 70 -3.28 -16.86 22.27
CA ARG A 70 -2.32 -17.38 21.29
C ARG A 70 -2.81 -18.65 20.60
N GLU A 71 -3.82 -19.28 21.17
CA GLU A 71 -4.45 -20.50 20.67
C GLU A 71 -5.94 -20.23 20.55
N VAL A 72 -6.51 -20.58 19.38
CA VAL A 72 -7.92 -20.36 19.06
C VAL A 72 -8.59 -21.64 18.55
N SER A 73 -7.93 -22.79 18.77
CA SER A 73 -8.38 -24.15 18.40
C SER A 73 -9.78 -24.49 18.90
N GLN A 74 -10.14 -23.95 20.06
CA GLN A 74 -11.41 -24.14 20.73
C GLN A 74 -12.57 -23.32 20.13
N LEU A 75 -12.27 -22.35 19.26
CA LEU A 75 -13.32 -21.59 18.55
C LEU A 75 -13.84 -22.42 17.38
N ASP A 76 -15.13 -22.30 17.12
CA ASP A 76 -15.77 -22.99 16.01
C ASP A 76 -15.52 -22.28 14.66
N ASP A 77 -15.78 -22.99 13.58
CA ASP A 77 -15.62 -22.45 12.22
C ASP A 77 -16.58 -21.27 11.97
N ALA A 78 -17.75 -21.27 12.63
CA ALA A 78 -18.75 -20.22 12.52
C ALA A 78 -18.17 -18.86 12.97
N PHE A 79 -17.44 -18.83 14.09
CA PHE A 79 -16.74 -17.65 14.56
C PHE A 79 -15.81 -17.07 13.49
N PHE A 80 -14.99 -17.92 12.84
CA PHE A 80 -14.06 -17.44 11.81
C PHE A 80 -14.78 -16.98 10.56
N VAL A 81 -15.85 -17.68 10.14
CA VAL A 81 -16.67 -17.27 9.01
C VAL A 81 -17.31 -15.89 9.26
N GLU A 82 -17.89 -15.68 10.44
CA GLU A 82 -18.46 -14.39 10.84
C GLU A 82 -17.39 -13.31 10.96
N ALA A 83 -16.21 -13.64 11.49
CA ALA A 83 -15.10 -12.71 11.60
C ALA A 83 -14.63 -12.19 10.24
N PHE A 84 -14.72 -13.02 9.20
CA PHE A 84 -14.43 -12.61 7.82
C PHE A 84 -15.62 -11.98 7.09
N GLY A 85 -16.75 -11.77 7.76
CA GLY A 85 -17.93 -11.11 7.21
C GLY A 85 -18.84 -12.02 6.40
N GLY A 86 -18.80 -13.33 6.66
CA GLY A 86 -19.69 -14.31 6.05
C GLY A 86 -19.15 -14.98 4.77
N PRO A 87 -19.83 -16.03 4.30
CA PRO A 87 -19.36 -16.88 3.20
C PRO A 87 -19.23 -16.13 1.87
N GLU A 88 -20.11 -15.17 1.57
CA GLU A 88 -20.05 -14.36 0.35
C GLU A 88 -18.75 -13.55 0.28
N ARG A 89 -18.38 -12.93 1.40
CA ARG A 89 -17.16 -12.13 1.49
C ARG A 89 -15.91 -13.00 1.42
N ILE A 90 -15.92 -14.17 2.06
CA ILE A 90 -14.82 -15.16 1.94
C ILE A 90 -14.67 -15.61 0.48
N SER A 91 -15.76 -15.90 -0.21
CA SER A 91 -15.74 -16.23 -1.64
C SER A 91 -15.14 -15.10 -2.48
N ARG A 92 -15.50 -13.85 -2.18
CA ARG A 92 -14.89 -12.68 -2.83
C ARG A 92 -13.39 -12.56 -2.57
N LEU A 93 -12.94 -12.82 -1.34
CA LEU A 93 -11.51 -12.84 -0.99
C LEU A 93 -10.77 -13.97 -1.72
N LYS A 94 -11.35 -15.17 -1.81
CA LYS A 94 -10.78 -16.27 -2.62
C LYS A 94 -10.58 -15.85 -4.08
N LYS A 95 -11.59 -15.21 -4.68
CA LYS A 95 -11.49 -14.65 -6.04
C LYS A 95 -10.39 -13.59 -6.15
N HIS A 96 -10.26 -12.73 -5.15
CA HIS A 96 -9.22 -11.70 -5.07
C HIS A 96 -7.81 -12.30 -5.10
N PHE A 97 -7.50 -13.16 -4.12
CA PHE A 97 -6.19 -13.79 -4.01
C PHE A 97 -5.88 -14.73 -5.18
N GLY A 98 -6.89 -15.43 -5.70
CA GLY A 98 -6.75 -16.22 -6.92
C GLY A 98 -6.36 -15.40 -8.15
N LYS A 99 -6.86 -14.16 -8.28
CA LYS A 99 -6.43 -13.24 -9.35
C LYS A 99 -5.00 -12.75 -9.14
N LEU A 100 -4.62 -12.39 -7.91
CA LEU A 100 -3.26 -11.95 -7.59
C LEU A 100 -2.24 -13.07 -7.85
N SER A 101 -2.53 -14.28 -7.38
CA SER A 101 -1.71 -15.47 -7.62
C SER A 101 -1.52 -15.75 -9.12
N LYS A 102 -2.60 -15.74 -9.92
CA LYS A 102 -2.52 -15.88 -11.39
C LYS A 102 -1.69 -14.80 -12.08
N ASN A 103 -1.58 -13.62 -11.47
CA ASN A 103 -0.76 -12.52 -11.98
C ASN A 103 0.71 -12.60 -11.53
N GLY A 104 1.09 -13.60 -10.73
CA GLY A 104 2.42 -13.72 -10.14
C GLY A 104 2.68 -12.74 -8.99
N THR A 105 1.62 -12.17 -8.40
CA THR A 105 1.73 -11.23 -7.29
C THR A 105 1.82 -12.00 -5.98
N THR A 106 2.89 -11.78 -5.21
CA THR A 106 3.07 -12.36 -3.87
C THR A 106 2.16 -11.68 -2.85
N CYS A 107 1.53 -12.45 -1.97
CA CYS A 107 0.79 -11.93 -0.83
C CYS A 107 1.59 -12.15 0.47
N LEU A 108 1.71 -11.10 1.28
CA LEU A 108 2.41 -11.07 2.57
C LEU A 108 1.45 -10.53 3.64
N ILE A 109 1.49 -11.09 4.84
CA ILE A 109 0.76 -10.55 6.00
C ILE A 109 1.75 -10.02 7.04
N VAL A 110 1.52 -8.80 7.50
CA VAL A 110 2.27 -8.16 8.59
C VAL A 110 1.28 -7.57 9.59
N SER A 111 1.12 -8.24 10.73
CA SER A 111 0.08 -7.92 11.70
C SER A 111 0.60 -7.87 13.13
N TYR A 112 -0.11 -7.13 13.97
CA TYR A 112 0.07 -7.17 15.42
C TYR A 112 -0.68 -8.33 16.10
N GLY A 113 -1.43 -9.15 15.36
CA GLY A 113 -1.96 -10.43 15.83
C GLY A 113 -0.87 -11.48 16.04
N PHE A 114 -1.20 -12.59 16.70
CA PHE A 114 -0.28 -13.73 16.84
C PHE A 114 -0.22 -14.56 15.55
N THR A 115 0.98 -15.02 15.19
CA THR A 115 1.24 -15.72 13.92
C THR A 115 0.34 -16.95 13.75
N ASP A 116 0.21 -17.76 14.80
CA ASP A 116 -0.58 -19.01 14.74
C ASP A 116 -2.08 -18.72 14.67
N VAL A 117 -2.57 -17.68 15.35
CA VAL A 117 -3.97 -17.25 15.24
C VAL A 117 -4.30 -16.78 13.83
N ILE A 118 -3.39 -16.03 13.19
CA ILE A 118 -3.57 -15.58 11.81
C ILE A 118 -3.64 -16.79 10.86
N LYS A 119 -2.71 -17.73 11.01
CA LYS A 119 -2.66 -18.96 10.19
C LYS A 119 -3.91 -19.80 10.36
N GLU A 120 -4.30 -20.08 11.59
CA GLU A 120 -5.51 -20.84 11.89
C GLU A 120 -6.76 -20.13 11.34
N SER A 121 -6.85 -18.81 11.52
CA SER A 121 -7.97 -18.04 10.97
C SER A 121 -8.07 -18.18 9.44
N LEU A 122 -6.94 -18.12 8.73
CA LEU A 122 -6.89 -18.30 7.27
C LEU A 122 -7.23 -19.72 6.85
N GLU A 123 -6.74 -20.73 7.58
CA GLU A 123 -7.02 -22.14 7.32
C GLU A 123 -8.51 -22.45 7.45
N ARG A 124 -9.13 -22.00 8.55
CA ARG A 124 -10.55 -22.21 8.86
C ARG A 124 -11.50 -21.61 7.82
N VAL A 125 -11.10 -20.52 7.14
CA VAL A 125 -11.89 -19.93 6.03
C VAL A 125 -11.40 -20.35 4.63
N GLY A 126 -10.42 -21.25 4.55
CA GLY A 126 -9.86 -21.76 3.29
C GLY A 126 -9.12 -20.71 2.46
N LEU A 127 -8.41 -19.79 3.12
CA LEU A 127 -7.56 -18.78 2.48
C LEU A 127 -6.06 -19.06 2.65
N ALA A 128 -5.67 -20.05 3.46
CA ALA A 128 -4.27 -20.34 3.77
C ALA A 128 -3.41 -20.60 2.51
N ASP A 129 -3.93 -21.30 1.50
CA ASP A 129 -3.20 -21.66 0.27
C ASP A 129 -2.73 -20.47 -0.58
N TYR A 130 -3.23 -19.26 -0.29
CA TYR A 130 -2.79 -18.03 -0.98
C TYR A 130 -1.57 -17.36 -0.33
N PHE A 131 -1.11 -17.86 0.81
CA PHE A 131 -0.03 -17.29 1.58
C PHE A 131 1.01 -18.35 1.91
N ASP A 132 2.24 -18.17 1.45
CA ASP A 132 3.34 -18.99 1.96
C ASP A 132 3.47 -18.78 3.47
N ASN A 133 3.71 -19.84 4.24
CA ASN A 133 3.91 -19.75 5.68
C ASN A 133 5.05 -18.79 6.09
N ALA A 134 6.06 -18.64 5.22
CA ALA A 134 7.16 -17.70 5.41
C ALA A 134 6.74 -16.23 5.23
N ASN A 135 5.59 -15.98 4.59
CA ASN A 135 5.03 -14.67 4.32
C ASN A 135 3.93 -14.27 5.33
N ILE A 136 3.82 -14.95 6.47
CA ILE A 136 2.87 -14.58 7.54
C ILE A 136 3.65 -14.17 8.77
N HIS A 137 3.61 -12.87 9.09
CA HIS A 137 4.34 -12.28 10.21
C HIS A 137 3.36 -11.69 11.23
N GLY A 138 3.17 -12.39 12.35
CA GLY A 138 2.52 -11.84 13.54
C GLY A 138 3.47 -11.07 14.44
N ARG A 139 2.95 -10.51 15.53
CA ARG A 139 3.70 -9.78 16.57
C ARG A 139 4.82 -10.59 17.22
N ASP A 140 4.67 -11.92 17.24
CA ASP A 140 5.60 -12.87 17.82
C ASP A 140 6.59 -13.46 16.80
N SER A 141 6.48 -13.06 15.54
CA SER A 141 7.47 -13.41 14.53
C SER A 141 8.81 -12.75 14.84
N ALA A 142 9.90 -13.49 14.58
CA ALA A 142 11.25 -12.98 14.77
C ALA A 142 11.52 -11.72 13.92
N SER A 143 11.00 -11.69 12.68
CA SER A 143 11.16 -10.54 11.78
C SER A 143 10.50 -9.27 12.34
N LEU A 144 9.25 -9.34 12.81
CA LEU A 144 8.56 -8.15 13.33
C LEU A 144 9.10 -7.73 14.72
N THR A 145 9.50 -8.71 15.54
CA THR A 145 10.12 -8.46 16.85
C THR A 145 11.46 -7.72 16.72
N ARG A 146 12.33 -8.10 15.77
CA ARG A 146 13.60 -7.40 15.51
C ARG A 146 13.41 -5.92 15.19
N HIS A 147 12.30 -5.59 14.53
CA HIS A 147 11.92 -4.21 14.19
C HIS A 147 11.10 -3.51 15.28
N ARG A 148 10.95 -4.11 16.46
CA ARG A 148 10.14 -3.58 17.58
C ARG A 148 8.69 -3.29 17.17
N GLY A 149 8.12 -4.12 16.31
CA GLY A 149 6.77 -3.94 15.78
C GLY A 149 6.67 -2.97 14.59
N ALA A 150 7.74 -2.31 14.17
CA ALA A 150 7.68 -1.36 13.06
C ALA A 150 7.44 -2.06 11.71
N LYS A 151 6.17 -2.18 11.29
CA LYS A 151 5.78 -2.87 10.05
C LYS A 151 6.51 -2.36 8.81
N HIS A 152 6.63 -1.04 8.68
CA HIS A 152 7.32 -0.39 7.56
C HIS A 152 8.79 -0.88 7.41
N LYS A 153 9.49 -1.15 8.51
CA LYS A 153 10.86 -1.69 8.47
C LYS A 153 10.91 -3.15 8.01
N LEU A 154 9.96 -3.97 8.45
CA LEU A 154 9.83 -5.34 7.96
C LEU A 154 9.51 -5.36 6.46
N ILE A 155 8.59 -4.49 6.01
CA ILE A 155 8.26 -4.36 4.58
C ILE A 155 9.50 -3.98 3.77
N ALA A 156 10.29 -3.02 4.24
CA ALA A 156 11.54 -2.64 3.58
C ALA A 156 12.56 -3.80 3.55
N GLU A 157 12.64 -4.62 4.61
CA GLU A 157 13.47 -5.83 4.64
C GLU A 157 13.02 -6.84 3.58
N GLU A 158 11.73 -7.14 3.49
CA GLU A 158 11.16 -8.07 2.50
C GLU A 158 11.33 -7.57 1.05
N MET A 159 11.18 -6.25 0.84
CA MET A 159 11.49 -5.62 -0.45
C MET A 159 12.94 -5.81 -0.85
N SER A 160 13.87 -5.59 0.08
CA SER A 160 15.30 -5.72 -0.17
C SER A 160 15.68 -7.16 -0.53
N LYS A 161 15.16 -8.16 0.22
CA LYS A 161 15.39 -9.59 -0.06
C LYS A 161 14.94 -10.00 -1.46
N ARG A 162 13.85 -9.40 -1.95
CA ARG A 162 13.21 -9.74 -3.23
C ARG A 162 13.63 -8.81 -4.38
N ASN A 163 14.48 -7.83 -4.11
CA ASN A 163 14.89 -6.79 -5.06
C ASN A 163 13.69 -6.05 -5.70
N PHE A 164 12.67 -5.74 -4.90
CA PHE A 164 11.50 -4.98 -5.34
C PHE A 164 11.67 -3.49 -5.07
N SER A 165 11.27 -2.67 -6.05
CA SER A 165 11.19 -1.22 -5.87
C SER A 165 9.90 -0.82 -5.15
N LYS A 166 9.87 0.41 -4.62
CA LYS A 166 8.71 0.99 -3.94
C LYS A 166 7.42 0.98 -4.77
N ASP A 167 7.53 1.04 -6.09
CA ASP A 167 6.38 1.09 -7.00
C ASP A 167 5.79 -0.31 -7.27
N GLN A 168 6.58 -1.35 -6.99
CA GLN A 168 6.21 -2.76 -7.18
C GLN A 168 5.55 -3.36 -5.93
N VAL A 169 5.43 -2.58 -4.85
CA VAL A 169 4.87 -3.06 -3.58
C VAL A 169 3.77 -2.11 -3.13
N ILE A 170 2.67 -2.66 -2.63
CA ILE A 170 1.61 -1.90 -1.98
C ILE A 170 1.30 -2.49 -0.61
N PHE A 171 1.25 -1.62 0.40
CA PHE A 171 0.86 -1.96 1.76
C PHE A 171 -0.57 -1.52 2.05
N VAL A 172 -1.36 -2.44 2.61
CA VAL A 172 -2.78 -2.29 2.90
C VAL A 172 -2.99 -2.48 4.39
N ASP A 173 -3.47 -1.46 5.08
CA ASP A 173 -3.63 -1.47 6.54
C ASP A 173 -4.83 -0.58 6.91
N ASP A 174 -5.48 -0.88 8.03
CA ASP A 174 -6.63 -0.13 8.55
C ASP A 174 -6.21 0.98 9.55
N ASP A 175 -5.00 0.90 10.10
CA ASP A 175 -4.42 1.90 10.99
C ASP A 175 -3.62 2.93 10.18
N LEU A 176 -4.10 4.17 10.18
CA LEU A 176 -3.48 5.28 9.47
C LEU A 176 -2.02 5.51 9.90
N ARG A 177 -1.65 5.20 11.15
CA ARG A 177 -0.27 5.37 11.63
C ARG A 177 0.70 4.42 10.93
N ASN A 178 0.27 3.20 10.61
CA ASN A 178 1.08 2.24 9.86
C ASN A 178 1.25 2.71 8.39
N ILE A 179 0.19 3.31 7.83
CA ILE A 179 0.19 3.90 6.49
C ILE A 179 1.14 5.11 6.43
N GLU A 180 1.01 6.06 7.35
CA GLU A 180 1.84 7.27 7.45
C GLU A 180 3.31 6.91 7.59
N ALA A 181 3.65 5.93 8.43
CA ALA A 181 5.03 5.48 8.59
C ALA A 181 5.66 4.96 7.28
N CYS A 182 4.87 4.30 6.41
CA CYS A 182 5.36 3.87 5.08
C CYS A 182 5.52 5.06 4.12
N ILE A 183 4.61 6.03 4.17
CA ILE A 183 4.64 7.24 3.34
C ILE A 183 5.86 8.10 3.70
N GLU A 184 6.05 8.40 4.99
CA GLU A 184 7.16 9.22 5.52
C GLU A 184 8.52 8.60 5.17
N ALA A 185 8.64 7.28 5.33
CA ALA A 185 9.84 6.53 4.99
C ALA A 185 10.01 6.27 3.48
N LYS A 186 9.03 6.63 2.65
CA LYS A 186 9.03 6.45 1.18
C LYS A 186 9.29 5.00 0.75
N ILE A 187 8.75 4.03 1.48
CA ILE A 187 9.04 2.59 1.31
C ILE A 187 8.26 1.99 0.16
N CYS A 188 6.94 2.15 0.12
CA CYS A 188 6.08 1.51 -0.86
C CYS A 188 4.81 2.33 -1.09
N ARG A 189 3.99 1.91 -2.07
CA ARG A 189 2.64 2.45 -2.24
C ARG A 189 1.77 2.03 -1.05
N THR A 190 0.72 2.78 -0.74
CA THR A 190 -0.14 2.49 0.41
C THR A 190 -1.63 2.57 0.04
N MET A 191 -2.46 1.79 0.72
CA MET A 191 -3.92 1.85 0.65
C MET A 191 -4.49 1.73 2.07
N HIS A 192 -5.21 2.76 2.51
CA HIS A 192 -5.83 2.79 3.84
C HIS A 192 -7.24 2.17 3.83
N VAL A 193 -7.50 1.24 4.74
CA VAL A 193 -8.83 0.65 4.98
C VAL A 193 -9.56 1.45 6.07
N ALA A 194 -9.94 2.69 5.74
CA ALA A 194 -10.46 3.66 6.72
C ALA A 194 -11.68 3.20 7.51
N LYS A 195 -12.53 2.34 6.94
CA LYS A 195 -13.73 1.84 7.62
C LYS A 195 -13.44 0.82 8.73
N ARG A 196 -12.22 0.24 8.77
CA ARG A 196 -11.82 -0.80 9.72
C ARG A 196 -12.83 -1.95 9.81
N SER A 197 -13.37 -2.32 8.64
CA SER A 197 -14.42 -3.33 8.47
C SER A 197 -14.09 -4.27 7.32
N GLY A 198 -12.81 -4.52 7.10
CA GLY A 198 -12.29 -5.27 5.98
C GLY A 198 -12.24 -4.46 4.67
N LEU A 199 -11.44 -4.95 3.72
CA LEU A 199 -11.37 -4.42 2.36
C LEU A 199 -12.74 -4.40 1.67
N THR A 200 -13.05 -3.28 1.01
CA THR A 200 -14.25 -3.08 0.20
C THR A 200 -14.07 -3.62 -1.22
N GLU A 201 -15.19 -3.83 -1.93
CA GLU A 201 -15.17 -4.24 -3.35
C GLU A 201 -14.29 -3.33 -4.22
N LEU A 202 -14.43 -2.01 -4.06
CA LEU A 202 -13.63 -1.05 -4.82
C LEU A 202 -12.13 -1.20 -4.55
N GLN A 203 -11.74 -1.47 -3.30
CA GLN A 203 -10.33 -1.65 -2.94
C GLN A 203 -9.78 -2.96 -3.48
N LEU A 204 -10.54 -4.06 -3.38
CA LEU A 204 -10.17 -5.36 -3.95
C LEU A 204 -10.01 -5.26 -5.47
N ASP A 205 -10.97 -4.64 -6.16
CA ASP A 205 -10.91 -4.41 -7.60
C ASP A 205 -9.74 -3.50 -8.00
N THR A 206 -9.40 -2.51 -7.16
CA THR A 206 -8.26 -1.63 -7.39
C THR A 206 -6.96 -2.42 -7.35
N LEU A 207 -6.75 -3.22 -6.31
CA LEU A 207 -5.57 -4.06 -6.13
C LEU A 207 -5.41 -5.08 -7.28
N GLU A 208 -6.51 -5.67 -7.75
CA GLU A 208 -6.51 -6.64 -8.86
C GLU A 208 -6.11 -6.03 -10.22
N LYS A 209 -6.22 -4.70 -10.36
CA LYS A 209 -5.89 -3.96 -11.58
C LYS A 209 -4.47 -3.40 -11.58
N LEU A 210 -3.70 -3.55 -10.50
CA LEU A 210 -2.31 -3.11 -10.40
C LEU A 210 -1.39 -4.05 -11.20
N LYS A 211 -1.47 -3.94 -12.53
CA LYS A 211 -0.63 -4.65 -13.51
C LYS A 211 0.52 -3.80 -14.00
#